data_AF-A0A2N0ZLZ6-F1
#
_entry.id   AF-A0A2N0ZLZ6-F1
#
_cell.length_a   1.000
_cell.length_b   1.000
_cell.length_c   1.000
_cell.angle_alpha   90.00
_cell.angle_beta   90.00
_cell.angle_gamma   90.00
#
_symmetry.space_group_name_H-M   'P 1'
#
loop_
_entity.id
_entity.type
_entity.pdbx_description
1 polymer ?
#
loop_
_entity_poly.entity_id
_entity_poly.type
_entity_poly.pdbx_seq_one_letter_code
_entity_poly.pdbx_strand_id
1 'polypeptide(L)'
;MSSFLLTISLILNILAFAAILLLYLRQNRLLEAEKTQERNIEMMEEMLSHFMVEMKEENDAFLDRIKPRDNAAEDELAEEAKNEELPFEINLDKAKTLQAVDAYRKSTRSDKDGENQNGQDQGISTDKIVDKVTESSLLNQAVLLQSEGLSITEIAKKLNKGETEIELLLKFRQI
;
A
#
# COMPACT_ATOMS: atom_id res chain seq x y z
N MET A 1 -44.48 52.73 14.03
CA MET A 1 -44.01 51.65 14.93
C MET A 1 -44.22 50.26 14.32
N SER A 2 -45.42 49.90 13.87
CA SER A 2 -45.74 48.60 13.26
C SER A 2 -44.96 48.31 11.96
N SER A 3 -44.75 49.31 11.09
CA SER A 3 -44.03 49.13 9.83
C SER A 3 -42.58 48.68 10.03
N PHE A 4 -41.92 49.13 11.11
CA PHE A 4 -40.55 48.75 11.44
C PHE A 4 -40.45 47.27 11.86
N LEU A 5 -41.42 46.81 12.65
CA LEU A 5 -41.52 45.40 13.03
C LEU A 5 -41.82 44.51 11.81
N LEU A 6 -42.67 44.98 10.89
CA LEU A 6 -42.95 44.29 9.63
C LEU A 6 -41.71 44.17 8.74
N THR A 7 -40.93 45.24 8.59
CA THR A 7 -39.69 45.20 7.79
C THR A 7 -38.66 44.25 8.39
N ILE A 8 -38.52 44.23 9.73
CA ILE A 8 -37.60 43.30 10.39
C ILE A 8 -38.05 41.85 10.20
N SER A 9 -39.34 41.57 10.37
CA SER A 9 -39.89 40.23 10.14
C SER A 9 -39.71 39.77 8.69
N LEU A 10 -39.88 40.68 7.71
CA LEU A 10 -39.65 40.40 6.30
C LEU A 10 -38.17 40.06 6.02
N ILE A 11 -37.23 40.87 6.54
CA ILE A 11 -35.80 40.64 6.37
C ILE A 11 -35.39 39.30 7.01
N LEU A 12 -35.89 39.01 8.20
CA LEU A 12 -35.58 37.77 8.91
C LEU A 12 -36.07 36.53 8.16
N ASN A 13 -37.25 36.62 7.53
CA ASN A 13 -37.77 35.55 6.66
C ASN A 13 -36.89 35.36 5.42
N ILE A 14 -36.49 36.44 4.74
CA ILE A 14 -35.57 36.36 3.59
C ILE A 14 -34.25 35.70 4.01
N LEU A 15 -33.71 36.08 5.16
CA LEU A 15 -32.50 35.48 5.72
C LEU A 15 -32.69 33.99 6.01
N ALA A 16 -33.85 33.60 6.56
CA ALA A 16 -34.18 32.21 6.82
C ALA A 16 -34.25 31.39 5.52
N PHE A 17 -34.92 31.90 4.48
CA PHE A 17 -34.94 31.26 3.16
C PHE A 17 -33.53 31.14 2.55
N ALA A 18 -32.70 32.18 2.68
CA ALA A 18 -31.32 32.14 2.22
C ALA A 18 -30.49 31.08 2.97
N ALA A 19 -30.68 30.95 4.29
CA ALA A 19 -30.02 29.93 5.10
C ALA A 19 -30.46 28.51 4.70
N ILE A 20 -31.77 28.29 4.48
CA ILE A 20 -32.31 27.01 3.99
C ILE A 20 -31.70 26.64 2.64
N LEU A 21 -31.61 27.60 1.71
CA LEU A 21 -31.03 27.38 0.37
C LEU A 21 -29.54 27.04 0.45
N LEU A 22 -28.77 27.76 1.29
CA LEU A 22 -27.35 27.45 1.53
C LEU A 22 -27.14 26.06 2.12
N LEU A 23 -27.97 25.66 3.08
CA LEU A 23 -27.93 24.33 3.68
C LEU A 23 -28.26 23.24 2.64
N TYR A 24 -29.28 23.46 1.82
CA TYR A 24 -29.65 22.53 0.75
C TYR A 24 -28.51 22.32 -0.25
N LEU A 25 -27.84 23.39 -0.70
CA LEU A 25 -26.69 23.31 -1.59
C LEU A 25 -25.51 22.55 -0.96
N ARG A 26 -25.21 22.84 0.32
CA ARG A 26 -24.14 22.15 1.05
C ARG A 26 -24.45 20.68 1.28
N GLN A 27 -25.71 20.34 1.57
CA GLN A 27 -26.16 18.98 1.82
C GLN A 27 -26.12 18.14 0.54
N ASN A 28 -26.48 18.71 -0.61
CA ASN A 28 -26.40 18.01 -1.89
C ASN A 28 -24.96 17.56 -2.23
N ARG A 29 -23.97 18.40 -1.92
CA ARG A 29 -22.55 18.06 -2.12
C ARG A 29 -22.07 16.90 -1.23
N LEU A 30 -22.61 16.79 -0.01
CA LEU A 30 -22.29 15.68 0.89
C LEU A 30 -22.89 14.36 0.40
N LEU A 31 -24.11 14.39 -0.14
CA LEU A 31 -24.78 13.21 -0.68
C LEU A 31 -24.08 12.66 -1.93
N GLU A 32 -23.53 13.52 -2.78
CA GLU A 32 -22.68 13.12 -3.90
C GLU A 32 -21.36 12.48 -3.43
N ALA A 33 -20.79 12.99 -2.33
CA ALA A 33 -19.59 12.41 -1.72
C ALA A 33 -19.86 11.01 -1.14
N GLU A 34 -21.00 10.80 -0.46
CA GLU A 34 -21.41 9.48 0.06
C GLU A 34 -21.55 8.44 -1.06
N LYS A 35 -22.23 8.77 -2.17
CA LYS A 35 -22.34 7.87 -3.34
C LYS A 35 -21.00 7.54 -3.97
N THR A 36 -20.06 8.49 -3.95
CA THR A 36 -18.71 8.28 -4.47
C THR A 36 -17.91 7.39 -3.53
N GLN A 37 -18.10 7.54 -2.22
CA GLN A 37 -17.50 6.67 -1.21
C GLN A 37 -17.97 5.22 -1.34
N GLU A 38 -19.26 4.98 -1.54
CA GLU A 38 -19.81 3.62 -1.73
C GLU A 38 -19.16 2.91 -2.94
N ARG A 39 -19.09 3.59 -4.10
CA ARG A 39 -18.41 3.04 -5.29
C ARG A 39 -16.91 2.81 -5.06
N ASN A 40 -16.24 3.69 -4.34
CA ASN A 40 -14.81 3.53 -4.06
C ASN A 40 -14.55 2.32 -3.15
N ILE A 41 -15.46 1.99 -2.22
CA ILE A 41 -15.36 0.79 -1.38
C ILE A 41 -15.53 -0.46 -2.23
N GLU A 42 -16.53 -0.49 -3.11
CA GLU A 42 -16.74 -1.61 -4.05
C GLU A 42 -15.49 -1.85 -4.92
N MET A 43 -14.94 -0.79 -5.51
CA MET A 43 -13.68 -0.87 -6.28
C MET A 43 -12.49 -1.34 -5.43
N MET A 44 -12.45 -0.98 -4.15
CA MET A 44 -11.39 -1.41 -3.23
C MET A 44 -11.52 -2.91 -2.88
N GLU A 45 -12.74 -3.41 -2.69
CA GLU A 45 -13.01 -4.84 -2.46
C GLU A 45 -12.60 -5.69 -3.67
N GLU A 46 -12.87 -5.21 -4.88
CA GLU A 46 -12.43 -5.86 -6.12
C GLU A 46 -10.89 -5.89 -6.21
N MET A 47 -10.23 -4.78 -5.92
CA MET A 47 -8.76 -4.69 -5.92
C MET A 47 -8.13 -5.61 -4.86
N LEU A 48 -8.70 -5.66 -3.65
CA LEU A 48 -8.25 -6.55 -2.58
C LEU A 48 -8.45 -8.01 -2.96
N SER A 49 -9.55 -8.34 -3.64
CA SER A 49 -9.81 -9.69 -4.13
C SER A 49 -8.77 -10.09 -5.18
N HIS A 50 -8.48 -9.20 -6.14
CA HIS A 50 -7.43 -9.43 -7.13
C HIS A 50 -6.07 -9.66 -6.45
N PHE A 51 -5.70 -8.78 -5.52
CA PHE A 51 -4.44 -8.89 -4.79
C PHE A 51 -4.36 -10.17 -3.96
N MET A 52 -5.44 -10.59 -3.30
CA MET A 52 -5.47 -11.84 -2.53
C MET A 52 -5.29 -13.08 -3.42
N VAL A 53 -5.84 -13.07 -4.64
CA VAL A 53 -5.64 -14.14 -5.62
C VAL A 53 -4.18 -14.16 -6.08
N GLU A 54 -3.64 -13.02 -6.50
CA GLU A 54 -2.26 -12.90 -6.97
C GLU A 54 -1.25 -13.31 -5.89
N MET A 55 -1.44 -12.86 -4.65
CA MET A 55 -0.60 -13.24 -3.50
C MET A 55 -0.73 -14.73 -3.15
N LYS A 56 -1.91 -15.33 -3.32
CA LYS A 56 -2.10 -16.77 -3.10
C LYS A 56 -1.37 -17.57 -4.18
N GLU A 57 -1.52 -17.18 -5.44
CA GLU A 57 -0.84 -17.81 -6.57
C GLU A 57 0.69 -17.70 -6.45
N GLU A 58 1.21 -16.54 -6.04
CA GLU A 58 2.65 -16.36 -5.79
C GLU A 58 3.14 -17.25 -4.63
N ASN A 59 2.37 -17.35 -3.55
CA ASN A 59 2.69 -18.24 -2.43
C ASN A 59 2.68 -19.72 -2.85
N ASP A 60 1.71 -20.16 -3.63
CA ASP A 60 1.62 -21.53 -4.14
C ASP A 60 2.79 -21.83 -5.10
N ALA A 61 3.12 -20.89 -6.00
CA ALA A 61 4.26 -20.99 -6.89
C ALA A 61 5.60 -21.02 -6.15
N PHE A 62 5.71 -20.28 -5.04
CA PHE A 62 6.87 -20.35 -4.16
C PHE A 62 6.94 -21.72 -3.46
N LEU A 63 5.81 -22.21 -2.93
CA LEU A 63 5.71 -23.51 -2.26
C LEU A 63 6.17 -24.65 -3.18
N ASP A 64 5.77 -24.62 -4.46
CA ASP A 64 6.15 -25.62 -5.44
C ASP A 64 7.63 -25.56 -5.85
N ARG A 65 8.25 -24.38 -5.80
CA ARG A 65 9.70 -24.24 -6.02
C ARG A 65 10.54 -24.74 -4.83
N ILE A 66 9.99 -24.69 -3.62
CA ILE A 66 10.70 -25.13 -2.40
C ILE A 66 10.37 -26.56 -1.98
N LYS A 67 9.29 -27.17 -2.48
CA LYS A 67 9.01 -28.59 -2.27
C LYS A 67 10.14 -29.40 -2.90
N PRO A 68 10.96 -30.10 -2.10
CA PRO A 68 11.99 -30.96 -2.66
C PRO A 68 11.31 -32.02 -3.51
N ARG A 69 11.69 -32.09 -4.77
CA ARG A 69 11.24 -33.08 -5.74
C ARG A 69 11.95 -34.41 -5.46
N ASP A 70 11.74 -34.95 -4.26
CA ASP A 70 12.18 -36.29 -3.90
C ASP A 70 11.05 -37.27 -4.25
N ASN A 71 11.30 -37.98 -5.35
CA ASN A 71 10.67 -39.22 -5.79
C ASN A 71 9.31 -39.09 -6.51
N ALA A 72 9.34 -39.61 -7.74
CA ALA A 72 8.18 -39.98 -8.51
C ALA A 72 7.44 -41.15 -7.84
N ALA A 73 6.12 -41.14 -8.03
CA ALA A 73 5.17 -42.20 -7.75
C ALA A 73 4.90 -42.48 -6.27
N GLU A 74 3.89 -41.81 -5.74
CA GLU A 74 2.77 -42.43 -5.03
C GLU A 74 1.66 -41.37 -4.87
N ASP A 75 0.43 -41.83 -4.69
CA ASP A 75 -0.81 -41.06 -4.53
C ASP A 75 -1.56 -40.62 -5.81
N GLU A 76 -1.93 -41.60 -6.61
CA GLU A 76 -3.38 -41.77 -6.84
C GLU A 76 -3.83 -43.09 -6.19
N LEU A 77 -4.90 -43.00 -5.40
CA LEU A 77 -5.79 -44.07 -4.89
C LEU A 77 -5.46 -44.72 -3.53
N ALA A 78 -5.94 -44.07 -2.45
CA ALA A 78 -6.64 -44.72 -1.33
C ALA A 78 -7.26 -43.62 -0.44
N GLU A 79 -8.49 -43.21 -0.71
CA GLU A 79 -9.69 -43.71 -0.01
C GLU A 79 -9.90 -43.09 1.38
N GLU A 80 -11.06 -42.42 1.46
CA GLU A 80 -11.76 -41.92 2.62
C GLU A 80 -11.54 -42.72 3.93
N ALA A 81 -11.23 -42.02 5.03
CA ALA A 81 -12.03 -42.09 6.25
C ALA A 81 -11.48 -41.17 7.35
N LYS A 82 -12.38 -40.32 7.84
CA LYS A 82 -12.43 -39.76 9.19
C LYS A 82 -11.69 -40.59 10.24
N ASN A 83 -10.80 -39.96 11.00
CA ASN A 83 -11.11 -39.62 12.39
C ASN A 83 -10.06 -38.66 12.94
N GLU A 84 -10.57 -37.68 13.67
CA GLU A 84 -9.81 -36.85 14.59
C GLU A 84 -8.96 -37.72 15.50
N GLU A 85 -7.66 -37.45 15.57
CA GLU A 85 -6.89 -37.47 16.82
C GLU A 85 -5.54 -36.79 16.56
N LEU A 86 -5.31 -35.67 17.26
CA LEU A 86 -4.00 -35.05 17.41
C LEU A 86 -3.14 -35.95 18.30
N PRO A 87 -1.94 -36.34 17.85
CA PRO A 87 -0.80 -36.28 18.75
C PRO A 87 0.39 -35.68 18.01
N PHE A 88 0.57 -34.37 18.19
CA PHE A 88 1.82 -33.72 17.82
C PHE A 88 2.89 -34.07 18.85
N GLU A 89 3.60 -35.18 18.63
CA GLU A 89 4.92 -35.39 19.22
C GLU A 89 5.99 -34.89 18.23
N ILE A 90 6.58 -33.72 18.50
CA ILE A 90 7.80 -33.34 17.81
C ILE A 90 8.95 -34.14 18.39
N ASN A 91 9.34 -35.22 17.73
CA ASN A 91 10.70 -35.73 17.85
C ASN A 91 11.63 -34.79 17.09
N LEU A 92 12.00 -33.70 17.76
CA LEU A 92 12.88 -32.69 17.20
C LEU A 92 14.32 -33.06 17.56
N ASP A 93 15.00 -33.74 16.64
CA ASP A 93 16.43 -33.99 16.74
C ASP A 93 17.17 -32.69 17.09
N LYS A 94 17.70 -32.66 18.32
CA LYS A 94 18.31 -31.48 18.95
C LYS A 94 19.49 -30.93 18.13
N ALA A 95 20.08 -31.76 17.28
CA ALA A 95 21.13 -31.37 16.34
C ALA A 95 20.60 -30.48 15.21
N LYS A 96 19.38 -30.72 14.73
CA LYS A 96 18.78 -29.99 13.59
C LYS A 96 18.24 -28.62 14.01
N THR A 97 17.77 -28.49 15.25
CA THR A 97 17.33 -27.21 15.83
C THR A 97 18.49 -26.25 16.08
N LEU A 98 19.61 -26.74 16.61
CA LEU A 98 20.80 -25.91 16.81
C LEU A 98 21.36 -25.40 15.48
N GLN A 99 21.34 -26.24 14.45
CA GLN A 99 21.80 -25.88 13.11
C GLN A 99 20.89 -24.84 12.43
N ALA A 100 19.58 -24.92 12.63
CA ALA A 100 18.61 -23.93 12.15
C ALA A 100 18.76 -22.57 12.86
N VAL A 101 19.01 -22.58 14.17
CA VAL A 101 19.25 -21.35 14.96
C VAL A 101 20.58 -20.69 14.57
N ASP A 102 21.63 -21.47 14.30
CA ASP A 102 22.91 -20.91 13.84
C ASP A 102 22.85 -20.39 12.39
N ALA A 103 22.03 -20.98 11.52
CA ALA A 103 21.76 -20.45 10.19
C ALA A 103 21.00 -19.11 10.25
N TYR A 104 20.01 -18.99 11.15
CA TYR A 104 19.28 -17.75 11.38
C TYR A 104 20.13 -16.66 12.04
N ARG A 105 21.03 -17.03 12.98
CA ARG A 105 21.99 -16.08 13.57
C ARG A 105 23.04 -15.60 12.57
N LYS A 106 23.34 -16.41 11.54
CA LYS A 106 24.27 -16.04 10.47
C LYS A 106 23.61 -15.11 9.45
N SER A 107 22.33 -15.30 9.10
CA SER A 107 21.63 -14.35 8.23
C SER A 107 21.44 -12.99 8.90
N THR A 108 21.04 -12.97 10.18
CA THR A 108 20.83 -11.71 10.94
C THR A 108 22.12 -10.95 11.31
N ARG A 109 23.31 -11.54 11.10
CA ARG A 109 24.61 -10.86 11.27
C ARG A 109 25.19 -10.33 9.96
N SER A 110 24.66 -10.73 8.81
CA SER A 110 25.09 -10.21 7.50
C SER A 110 24.35 -8.92 7.10
N ASP A 111 23.24 -8.58 7.75
CA ASP A 111 22.48 -7.34 7.50
C ASP A 111 23.00 -6.12 8.29
N LYS A 112 24.32 -5.97 8.40
CA LYS A 112 24.94 -4.70 8.80
C LYS A 112 25.76 -4.01 7.73
N ASP A 113 25.89 -4.61 6.54
CA ASP A 113 26.53 -3.96 5.40
C ASP A 113 25.82 -4.37 4.10
N GLY A 114 24.97 -3.50 3.55
CA GLY A 114 24.56 -3.52 2.14
C GLY A 114 23.08 -3.77 1.86
N GLU A 115 22.32 -2.68 1.69
CA GLU A 115 20.95 -2.69 1.18
C GLU A 115 20.86 -3.08 -0.32
N ASN A 116 20.07 -4.12 -0.58
CA ASN A 116 18.87 -4.13 -1.45
C ASN A 116 19.03 -4.05 -2.99
N GLN A 117 18.66 -5.13 -3.72
CA GLN A 117 17.95 -5.10 -5.02
C GLN A 117 17.10 -6.37 -5.29
N ASN A 118 15.77 -6.16 -5.29
CA ASN A 118 14.69 -6.44 -6.28
C ASN A 118 14.71 -7.59 -7.34
N GLY A 119 13.49 -8.09 -7.65
CA GLY A 119 13.03 -8.70 -8.92
C GLY A 119 11.80 -9.65 -8.78
N GLN A 120 10.54 -9.19 -8.88
CA GLN A 120 9.58 -9.12 -10.05
C GLN A 120 8.84 -10.44 -10.40
N ASP A 121 7.51 -10.47 -10.62
CA ASP A 121 6.77 -10.02 -11.85
C ASP A 121 5.21 -9.99 -11.65
N GLN A 122 4.48 -8.86 -11.75
CA GLN A 122 3.55 -8.34 -12.82
C GLN A 122 2.17 -9.05 -13.02
N GLY A 123 1.03 -8.35 -13.09
CA GLY A 123 0.76 -6.90 -13.11
C GLY A 123 -0.67 -6.49 -13.54
N ILE A 124 -1.01 -5.19 -13.45
CA ILE A 124 -2.16 -4.48 -14.10
C ILE A 124 -1.80 -2.99 -14.29
N SER A 125 -2.12 -2.44 -15.47
CA SER A 125 -2.20 -1.01 -15.86
C SER A 125 -1.22 -0.04 -15.17
N THR A 126 -0.03 -0.02 -15.74
CA THR A 126 1.25 0.43 -15.18
C THR A 126 1.55 1.93 -15.29
N ASP A 127 0.88 2.71 -16.14
CA ASP A 127 1.42 4.02 -16.54
C ASP A 127 1.39 5.10 -15.43
N LYS A 128 0.30 5.21 -14.65
CA LYS A 128 0.17 6.24 -13.60
C LYS A 128 0.75 5.85 -12.24
N ILE A 129 0.85 4.54 -11.99
CA ILE A 129 1.38 4.01 -10.73
C ILE A 129 2.90 3.90 -10.81
N VAL A 130 3.47 3.56 -11.97
CA VAL A 130 4.93 3.55 -12.18
C VAL A 130 5.51 4.95 -12.01
N ASP A 131 4.89 5.99 -12.57
CA ASP A 131 5.38 7.36 -12.39
C ASP A 131 5.37 7.80 -10.93
N LYS A 132 4.29 7.53 -10.18
CA LYS A 132 4.21 7.92 -8.77
C LYS A 132 5.16 7.13 -7.86
N VAL A 133 5.34 5.83 -8.12
CA VAL A 133 6.25 4.97 -7.36
C VAL A 133 7.71 5.33 -7.68
N THR A 134 8.04 5.58 -8.95
CA THR A 134 9.38 6.04 -9.34
C THR A 134 9.67 7.45 -8.84
N GLU A 135 8.71 8.38 -8.91
CA GLU A 135 8.84 9.73 -8.33
C GLU A 135 9.04 9.68 -6.82
N SER A 136 8.30 8.82 -6.10
CA SER A 136 8.51 8.66 -4.65
C SER A 136 9.87 8.04 -4.32
N SER A 137 10.35 7.09 -5.11
CA SER A 137 11.70 6.53 -4.99
C SER A 137 12.78 7.59 -5.27
N LEU A 138 12.61 8.40 -6.32
CA LEU A 138 13.50 9.50 -6.67
C LEU A 138 13.50 10.60 -5.60
N LEU A 139 12.34 10.90 -5.02
CA LEU A 139 12.21 11.85 -3.92
C LEU A 139 12.92 11.37 -2.67
N ASN A 140 12.73 10.10 -2.30
CA ASN A 140 13.44 9.50 -1.18
C ASN A 140 14.96 9.54 -1.40
N GLN A 141 15.43 9.27 -2.62
CA GLN A 141 16.84 9.34 -2.97
C GLN A 141 17.39 10.78 -2.92
N ALA A 142 16.65 11.76 -3.44
CA ALA A 142 17.02 13.17 -3.38
C ALA A 142 17.09 13.69 -1.94
N VAL A 143 16.17 13.24 -1.07
CA VAL A 143 16.14 13.60 0.36
C VAL A 143 17.33 13.01 1.11
N LEU A 144 17.68 11.74 0.84
CA LEU A 144 18.84 11.10 1.45
C LEU A 144 20.13 11.86 1.07
N LEU A 145 20.31 12.16 -0.22
CA LEU A 145 21.46 12.94 -0.70
C LEU A 145 21.49 14.37 -0.15
N GLN A 146 20.34 15.01 0.05
CA GLN A 146 20.27 16.32 0.72
C GLN A 146 20.65 16.23 2.19
N SER A 147 20.25 15.16 2.88
CA SER A 147 20.60 14.92 4.29
C SER A 147 22.09 14.62 4.50
N GLU A 148 22.74 14.07 3.48
CA GLU A 148 24.20 13.93 3.40
C GLU A 148 24.93 15.27 3.15
N GLY A 149 24.19 16.37 3.00
CA GLY A 149 24.73 17.71 2.84
C GLY A 149 25.15 18.07 1.41
N LEU A 150 24.76 17.28 0.40
CA LEU A 150 25.07 17.58 -0.99
C LEU A 150 24.28 18.79 -1.50
N SER A 151 24.90 19.54 -2.39
CA SER A 151 24.26 20.66 -3.06
C SER A 151 23.28 20.20 -4.13
N ILE A 152 22.27 21.02 -4.45
CA ILE A 152 21.22 20.71 -5.43
C ILE A 152 21.82 20.31 -6.80
N THR A 153 22.94 20.93 -7.19
CA THR A 153 23.64 20.67 -8.45
C THR A 153 24.29 19.27 -8.47
N GLU A 154 24.80 18.80 -7.33
CA GLU A 154 25.41 17.48 -7.20
C GLU A 154 24.34 16.38 -7.15
N ILE A 155 23.20 16.65 -6.50
CA ILE A 155 22.04 15.76 -6.49
C ILE A 155 21.49 15.59 -7.91
N ALA A 156 21.33 16.69 -8.65
CA ALA A 156 20.90 16.68 -10.05
C ALA A 156 21.82 15.85 -10.95
N LYS A 157 23.14 15.98 -10.79
CA LYS A 157 24.13 15.16 -11.50
C LYS A 157 24.06 13.68 -11.13
N LYS A 158 23.90 13.36 -9.83
CA LYS A 158 23.80 11.97 -9.36
C LYS A 158 22.52 11.27 -9.83
N LEU A 159 21.40 11.99 -9.87
CA LEU A 159 20.09 11.45 -10.29
C LEU A 159 19.82 11.58 -11.79
N ASN A 160 20.75 12.20 -12.53
CA ASN A 160 20.61 12.51 -13.95
C ASN A 160 19.28 13.24 -14.24
N LYS A 161 19.07 14.35 -13.52
CA LYS A 161 17.90 15.23 -13.57
C LYS A 161 18.33 16.69 -13.65
N GLY A 162 17.42 17.57 -14.04
CA GLY A 162 17.68 19.01 -14.06
C GLY A 162 17.85 19.58 -12.65
N GLU A 163 18.70 20.60 -12.49
CA GLU A 163 18.86 21.30 -11.20
C GLU A 163 17.54 21.90 -10.71
N THR A 164 16.76 22.46 -11.64
CA THR A 164 15.43 23.02 -11.37
C THR A 164 14.40 21.95 -11.04
N GLU A 165 14.52 20.75 -11.62
CA GLU A 165 13.63 19.62 -11.34
C GLU A 165 13.84 19.11 -9.92
N ILE A 166 15.09 18.94 -9.49
CA ILE A 166 15.41 18.54 -8.10
C ILE A 166 15.03 19.61 -7.10
N GLU A 167 15.25 20.89 -7.41
CA GLU A 167 14.81 22.00 -6.54
C GLU A 167 13.29 21.98 -6.34
N LEU A 168 12.54 21.82 -7.44
CA LEU A 168 11.09 21.79 -7.40
C LEU A 168 10.58 20.54 -6.65
N LEU A 169 11.20 19.39 -6.91
CA LEU A 169 10.89 18.11 -6.29
C LEU A 169 11.06 18.15 -4.77
N LEU A 170 12.12 18.79 -4.27
CA LEU A 170 12.34 18.98 -2.84
C LEU A 170 11.38 20.03 -2.21
N LYS A 171 10.99 21.06 -2.96
CA LYS A 171 10.01 22.07 -2.50
C LYS A 171 8.58 21.53 -2.38
N PHE A 172 8.15 20.66 -3.29
CA PHE A 172 6.82 20.04 -3.21
C PHE A 172 6.61 19.19 -1.96
N ARG A 173 7.68 18.74 -1.30
CA ARG A 173 7.62 18.04 0.00
C ARG A 173 7.43 18.98 1.20
N GLN A 174 7.86 20.24 1.08
CA GLN A 174 7.82 21.20 2.19
C GLN A 174 6.46 21.91 2.31
N ILE A 175 5.60 21.79 1.31
CA ILE A 175 4.23 22.32 1.27
C ILE A 175 3.27 21.27 1.84
#